data_AF-A0A7I7SJL1-F1
#
_entry.id   AF-A0A7I7SJL1-F1
#
_cell.length_a   1.000
_cell.length_b   1.000
_cell.length_c   1.000
_cell.angle_alpha   90.00
_cell.angle_beta   90.00
_cell.angle_gamma   90.00
#
_symmetry.space_group_name_H-M   'P 1'
#
loop_
_entity.id
_entity.type
_entity.pdbx_description
1 polymer ?
#
loop_
_entity_poly.entity_id
_entity_poly.type
_entity_poly.pdbx_seq_one_letter_code
_entity_poly.pdbx_strand_id
1 'polypeptide(L)'
;MAVSTTFRCHLQTWLPEPGTGTYRLDVFREPHVDDRWVCRRDHSITLPYRELILRTTDVVPYVIPEVALLFKAKHLRDKGDADFVRALPDLGPARRSRLRRWLELVHPGHRWIDSL
;
A
#
# COMPACT_ATOMS: atom_id res chain seq x y z
N MET A 1 25.44 13.65 -7.81
CA MET A 1 25.49 12.39 -7.04
C MET A 1 24.91 11.27 -7.88
N ALA A 2 25.68 10.22 -8.17
CA ALA A 2 25.15 9.04 -8.85
C ALA A 2 24.30 8.23 -7.86
N VAL A 3 22.99 8.13 -8.11
CA VAL A 3 22.11 7.25 -7.33
C VAL A 3 22.44 5.81 -7.68
N SER A 4 22.85 5.02 -6.68
CA SER A 4 23.21 3.61 -6.82
C SER A 4 22.11 2.80 -7.53
N THR A 5 22.49 1.88 -8.41
CA THR A 5 21.58 1.01 -9.17
C THR A 5 20.66 0.21 -8.23
N THR A 6 21.14 -0.20 -7.06
CA THR A 6 20.36 -0.86 -6.02
C THR A 6 19.16 -0.03 -5.56
N PHE A 7 19.32 1.30 -5.44
CA PHE A 7 18.24 2.20 -5.01
C PHE A 7 17.11 2.30 -6.06
N ARG A 8 17.43 2.11 -7.35
CA ARG A 8 16.45 2.12 -8.44
C ARG A 8 15.69 0.81 -8.54
N CYS A 9 16.35 -0.31 -8.27
CA CYS A 9 15.76 -1.65 -8.41
C CYS A 9 15.10 -2.17 -7.14
N HIS A 10 15.37 -1.57 -5.97
CA HIS A 10 14.75 -1.95 -4.71
C HIS A 10 13.83 -0.85 -4.20
N LEU A 11 12.61 -1.28 -3.87
CA LEU A 11 11.53 -0.40 -3.45
C LEU A 11 11.35 -0.37 -1.93
N GLN A 12 12.24 -1.02 -1.19
CA GLN A 12 12.29 -0.98 0.27
C GLN A 12 13.69 -0.55 0.70
N THR A 13 13.80 0.31 1.69
CA THR A 13 15.09 0.76 2.22
C THR A 13 14.99 0.98 3.71
N TRP A 14 15.86 0.31 4.43
CA TRP A 14 16.02 0.47 5.86
C TRP A 14 17.05 1.57 6.12
N LEU A 15 16.70 2.53 6.97
CA LEU A 15 17.57 3.65 7.33
C LEU A 15 18.02 3.51 8.80
N PRO A 16 19.34 3.49 9.03
CA PRO A 16 19.88 3.54 10.37
C PRO A 16 19.89 4.96 10.93
N GLU A 17 19.73 5.06 12.24
CA GLU A 17 19.98 6.28 13.00
C GLU A 17 21.48 6.64 12.91
N PRO A 18 21.82 7.89 12.51
CA PRO A 18 23.20 8.35 12.47
C PRO A 18 23.88 8.21 13.84
N GLY A 19 25.10 7.67 13.86
CA GLY A 19 25.91 7.52 15.08
C GLY A 19 25.67 6.23 15.86
N THR A 20 24.50 5.59 15.77
CA THR A 20 24.23 4.32 16.46
C THR A 20 24.24 3.11 15.53
N GLY A 21 23.96 3.31 14.23
CA GLY A 21 23.81 2.21 13.28
C GLY A 21 22.53 1.39 13.48
N THR A 22 21.66 1.78 14.42
CA THR A 22 20.40 1.08 14.70
C THR A 22 19.36 1.42 13.63
N TYR A 23 18.79 0.42 12.97
CA TYR A 23 17.71 0.64 12.00
C TYR A 23 16.42 1.11 12.69
N ARG A 24 15.96 2.31 12.33
CA ARG A 24 14.75 2.94 12.93
C ARG A 24 13.61 3.09 11.93
N LEU A 25 13.91 3.17 10.65
CA LEU A 25 12.94 3.50 9.63
C LEU A 25 13.02 2.52 8.46
N ASP A 26 11.85 2.09 8.00
CA ASP A 26 11.67 1.31 6.78
C ASP A 26 10.85 2.14 5.80
N VAL A 27 11.40 2.40 4.61
CA VAL A 27 10.78 3.22 3.57
C VAL A 27 10.46 2.36 2.37
N PHE A 28 9.17 2.28 2.06
CA PHE A 28 8.71 1.77 0.76
C PHE A 28 8.60 2.91 -0.24
N ARG A 29 9.31 2.78 -1.37
CA ARG A 29 9.18 3.68 -2.52
C ARG A 29 8.22 3.05 -3.51
N GLU A 30 7.24 3.81 -3.97
CA GLU A 30 6.30 3.35 -4.99
C GLU A 30 6.51 4.15 -6.29
N PRO A 31 6.33 3.52 -7.47
CA PRO A 31 6.40 4.23 -8.72
C PRO A 31 5.27 5.25 -8.83
N HIS A 32 5.54 6.35 -9.54
CA HIS A 32 4.56 7.39 -9.81
C HIS A 32 4.83 8.00 -11.19
N VAL A 33 3.78 8.56 -11.78
CA VAL A 33 3.83 9.39 -12.99
C VAL A 33 3.06 10.66 -12.65
N ASP A 34 3.74 11.81 -12.77
CA ASP A 34 3.20 13.12 -12.37
C ASP A 34 2.63 13.11 -10.94
N ASP A 35 1.37 13.51 -10.77
CA ASP A 35 0.66 13.56 -9.48
C ASP A 35 -0.03 12.23 -9.12
N ARG A 36 0.32 11.13 -9.79
CA ARG A 36 -0.34 9.85 -9.66
C ARG A 36 0.58 8.75 -9.19
N TRP A 37 0.15 8.06 -8.14
CA TRP A 37 0.73 6.79 -7.75
C TRP A 37 0.41 5.71 -8.80
N VAL A 38 1.37 4.83 -9.03
CA VAL A 38 1.26 3.62 -9.85
C VAL A 38 1.50 2.43 -8.95
N CYS A 39 0.59 1.45 -8.97
CA CYS A 39 0.76 0.26 -8.16
C CYS A 39 1.87 -0.61 -8.74
N ARG A 40 2.95 -0.83 -7.98
CA ARG A 40 4.07 -1.70 -8.41
C ARG A 40 3.69 -3.18 -8.67
N ARG A 41 2.46 -3.59 -8.33
CA ARG A 41 1.97 -4.96 -8.55
C ARG A 41 1.25 -5.10 -9.89
N ASP A 42 0.61 -4.03 -10.33
CA ASP A 42 -0.06 -3.93 -11.62
C ASP A 42 -0.11 -2.45 -12.00
N HIS A 43 0.64 -2.07 -13.05
CA HIS A 43 0.79 -0.68 -13.44
C HIS A 43 -0.48 -0.07 -14.05
N SER A 44 -1.53 -0.85 -14.35
CA SER A 44 -2.84 -0.29 -14.74
C SER A 44 -3.58 0.32 -13.56
N ILE A 45 -3.23 -0.05 -12.33
CA ILE A 45 -3.81 0.52 -11.11
C ILE A 45 -3.08 1.82 -10.78
N THR A 46 -3.81 2.93 -10.87
CA THR A 46 -3.29 4.27 -10.56
C THR A 46 -4.32 5.12 -9.82
N LEU A 47 -3.84 5.98 -8.92
CA LEU A 47 -4.65 6.99 -8.23
C LEU A 47 -3.90 8.31 -8.12
N PRO A 48 -4.59 9.47 -8.21
CA PRO A 48 -3.98 10.74 -7.88
C PRO A 48 -3.68 10.80 -6.37
N TYR A 49 -2.59 11.48 -5.98
CA TYR A 49 -2.17 11.53 -4.57
C TYR A 49 -3.24 12.11 -3.63
N ARG A 50 -4.07 13.03 -4.13
CA ARG A 50 -5.23 13.59 -3.39
C ARG A 50 -6.29 12.56 -3.00
N GLU A 51 -6.35 11.43 -3.72
CA GLU A 51 -7.23 10.31 -3.39
C GLU A 51 -6.49 9.19 -2.66
N LEU A 52 -5.18 9.07 -2.87
CA LEU A 52 -4.32 8.04 -2.28
C LEU A 52 -4.03 8.30 -0.79
N ILE A 53 -3.87 9.56 -0.41
CA ILE A 53 -3.46 9.97 0.93
C ILE A 53 -4.64 10.59 1.66
N LEU A 54 -5.08 9.91 2.72
CA LEU A 54 -6.02 10.47 3.69
C LEU A 54 -5.25 11.10 4.84
N ARG A 55 -5.97 11.86 5.66
CA ARG A 55 -5.45 12.46 6.87
C ARG A 55 -6.35 12.11 8.05
N THR A 56 -5.74 11.86 9.21
CA THR A 56 -6.49 11.78 10.47
C THR A 56 -7.02 13.17 10.84
N THR A 57 -7.87 13.25 11.87
CA THR A 57 -8.29 14.52 12.45
C THR A 57 -7.10 15.38 12.89
N ASP A 58 -6.03 14.73 13.36
CA ASP A 58 -4.77 15.37 13.76
C ASP A 58 -3.80 15.56 12.58
N VAL A 59 -4.33 15.52 11.35
CA VAL A 59 -3.63 15.85 10.10
C VAL A 59 -2.50 14.87 9.72
N VAL A 60 -2.37 13.74 10.42
CA VAL A 60 -1.37 12.70 10.12
C VAL A 60 -1.72 12.02 8.79
N PRO A 61 -0.86 12.08 7.76
CA PRO A 61 -1.13 11.47 6.48
C PRO A 61 -0.98 9.95 6.54
N TYR A 62 -1.88 9.23 5.88
CA TYR A 62 -1.81 7.78 5.70
C TYR A 62 -2.34 7.36 4.34
N VAL A 63 -1.81 6.25 3.81
CA VAL A 63 -2.30 5.66 2.56
C VAL A 63 -3.70 5.10 2.76
N ILE A 64 -4.56 5.19 1.75
CA ILE A 64 -5.90 4.61 1.83
C ILE A 64 -5.86 3.12 2.22
N PRO A 65 -6.81 2.64 3.04
CA PRO A 65 -6.86 1.25 3.45
C PRO A 65 -6.86 0.26 2.29
N GLU A 66 -7.50 0.58 1.16
CA GLU A 66 -7.58 -0.28 -0.01
C GLU A 66 -6.19 -0.64 -0.57
N VAL A 67 -5.26 0.32 -0.60
CA VAL A 67 -3.89 0.07 -1.05
C VAL A 67 -3.12 -0.74 0.00
N ALA A 68 -3.26 -0.41 1.29
CA ALA A 68 -2.62 -1.18 2.35
C ALA A 68 -3.07 -2.66 2.33
N LEU A 69 -4.37 -2.90 2.15
CA LEU A 69 -4.96 -4.23 2.05
C LEU A 69 -4.54 -4.96 0.78
N LEU A 70 -4.59 -4.30 -0.38
CA LEU A 70 -4.07 -4.87 -1.63
C LEU A 70 -2.63 -5.36 -1.47
N PHE A 71 -1.80 -4.63 -0.72
CA PHE A 71 -0.44 -5.06 -0.42
C PHE A 71 -0.35 -6.23 0.56
N LYS A 72 -1.19 -6.26 1.59
CA LYS A 72 -1.24 -7.37 2.55
C LYS A 72 -1.72 -8.68 1.91
N ALA A 73 -2.65 -8.62 0.95
CA ALA A 73 -3.23 -9.77 0.25
C ALA A 73 -2.21 -10.70 -0.45
N LYS A 74 -0.98 -10.22 -0.74
CA LYS A 74 0.07 -11.09 -1.32
C LYS A 74 0.48 -12.23 -0.39
N HIS A 75 0.38 -12.01 0.92
CA HIS A 75 0.82 -12.97 1.91
C HIS A 75 -0.39 -13.30 2.79
N LEU A 76 -0.95 -14.51 2.66
CA LEU A 76 -2.05 -15.07 3.46
C LEU A 76 -1.60 -15.31 4.91
N ARG A 77 -1.22 -14.25 5.60
CA ARG A 77 -0.79 -14.24 7.00
C ARG A 77 -1.96 -13.87 7.87
N ASP A 78 -2.04 -14.45 9.06
CA ASP A 78 -3.07 -14.13 10.06
C ASP A 78 -3.13 -12.62 10.37
N LYS A 79 -1.96 -11.97 10.42
CA LYS A 79 -1.87 -10.51 10.59
C LYS A 79 -2.58 -9.76 9.46
N GLY A 80 -2.46 -10.23 8.22
CA GLY A 80 -3.13 -9.64 7.07
C GLY A 80 -4.64 -9.76 7.16
N ASP A 81 -5.17 -10.93 7.54
CA ASP A 81 -6.61 -11.12 7.72
C ASP A 81 -7.16 -10.30 8.87
N ALA A 82 -6.43 -10.23 9.99
CA ALA A 82 -6.82 -9.40 11.12
C ALA A 82 -6.93 -7.93 10.72
N ASP A 83 -5.99 -7.42 9.92
CA ASP A 83 -6.06 -6.06 9.38
C ASP A 83 -7.25 -5.88 8.42
N PHE A 84 -7.55 -6.86 7.56
CA PHE A 84 -8.71 -6.84 6.67
C PHE A 84 -10.03 -6.79 7.43
N VAL A 85 -10.23 -7.70 8.38
CA VAL A 85 -11.44 -7.78 9.22
C VAL A 85 -11.65 -6.49 10.01
N ARG A 86 -10.57 -5.90 10.55
CA ARG A 86 -10.64 -4.63 11.29
C ARG A 86 -11.01 -3.44 10.41
N ALA A 87 -10.48 -3.38 9.19
CA ALA A 87 -10.72 -2.27 8.28
C ALA A 87 -12.09 -2.33 7.59
N LEU A 88 -12.62 -3.54 7.36
CA LEU A 88 -13.81 -3.77 6.54
C LEU A 88 -15.06 -2.95 6.98
N PRO A 89 -15.40 -2.81 8.27
CA PRO A 89 -16.54 -2.00 8.71
C PRO A 89 -16.45 -0.54 8.27
N ASP A 90 -15.24 0.03 8.23
CA ASP A 90 -14.98 1.43 7.89
C ASP A 90 -14.88 1.68 6.37
N LEU A 91 -14.80 0.61 5.57
CA LEU A 91 -14.82 0.73 4.11
C LEU A 91 -16.25 0.95 3.62
N GLY A 92 -16.56 2.18 3.20
CA GLY A 92 -17.80 2.47 2.48
C GLY A 92 -17.91 1.71 1.14
N PRO A 93 -19.11 1.64 0.53
CA PRO A 93 -19.38 0.80 -0.66
C PRO A 93 -18.41 1.02 -1.84
N ALA A 94 -18.05 2.29 -2.10
CA ALA A 94 -17.13 2.64 -3.19
C ALA A 94 -15.71 2.10 -2.95
N ARG A 95 -15.24 2.12 -1.69
CA ARG A 95 -13.92 1.61 -1.31
C ARG A 95 -13.88 0.09 -1.39
N ARG A 96 -14.94 -0.59 -0.95
CA ARG A 96 -15.07 -2.06 -1.08
C ARG A 96 -15.08 -2.48 -2.55
N SER A 97 -15.87 -1.80 -3.38
CA SER A 97 -15.93 -2.05 -4.83
C SER A 97 -14.57 -1.85 -5.51
N ARG A 98 -13.84 -0.80 -5.14
CA ARG A 98 -12.47 -0.54 -5.62
C ARG A 98 -11.51 -1.66 -5.20
N LEU A 99 -11.51 -2.03 -3.93
CA LEU A 99 -10.64 -3.10 -3.42
C LEU A 99 -10.96 -4.45 -4.08
N ARG A 100 -12.24 -4.79 -4.23
CA ARG A 100 -12.70 -6.01 -4.94
C ARG A 100 -12.12 -6.06 -6.35
N ARG A 101 -12.28 -5.00 -7.15
CA ARG A 101 -11.73 -4.93 -8.51
C ARG A 101 -10.20 -5.10 -8.54
N TRP A 102 -9.49 -4.48 -7.60
CA TRP A 102 -8.03 -4.61 -7.54
C TRP A 102 -7.58 -6.00 -7.11
N LEU A 103 -8.29 -6.65 -6.19
CA LEU A 103 -8.03 -8.03 -5.81
C LEU A 103 -8.32 -8.99 -6.96
N GLU A 104 -9.43 -8.82 -7.68
CA GLU A 104 -9.74 -9.64 -8.87
C GLU A 104 -8.65 -9.54 -9.95
N LEU A 105 -8.01 -8.37 -10.10
CA LEU A 105 -6.93 -8.16 -11.05
C LEU A 105 -5.59 -8.75 -10.57
N VAL A 106 -5.20 -8.44 -9.33
CA VAL A 106 -3.83 -8.74 -8.82
C VAL A 106 -3.75 -10.11 -8.15
N HIS A 107 -4.84 -10.57 -7.53
CA HIS A 107 -4.95 -11.85 -6.81
C HIS A 107 -6.30 -12.54 -7.11
N PRO A 108 -6.54 -13.02 -8.36
CA PRO A 108 -7.78 -13.69 -8.72
C PRO A 108 -8.13 -14.83 -7.74
N GLY A 109 -9.38 -14.88 -7.29
CA GLY A 109 -9.86 -15.91 -6.34
C GLY A 109 -9.41 -15.72 -4.89
N HIS A 110 -8.83 -14.56 -4.53
CA HIS A 110 -8.49 -14.27 -3.14
C HIS A 110 -9.71 -14.26 -2.23
N ARG A 111 -9.67 -15.00 -1.11
CA ARG A 111 -10.80 -15.20 -0.17
C ARG A 111 -11.47 -13.93 0.36
N TRP A 112 -10.77 -12.80 0.37
CA TRP A 112 -11.35 -11.50 0.78
C TRP A 112 -12.38 -10.98 -0.22
N ILE A 113 -12.33 -11.41 -1.49
CA ILE A 113 -13.29 -11.00 -2.54
C ILE A 113 -14.71 -11.37 -2.12
N ASP A 114 -14.93 -12.56 -1.56
CA ASP A 114 -16.27 -13.02 -1.15
C ASP A 114 -16.83 -12.23 0.04
N SER A 115 -15.96 -11.54 0.79
CA SER A 115 -16.33 -10.76 1.98
C SER A 115 -16.51 -9.25 1.72
N LEU A 116 -16.26 -8.78 0.50
CA LEU A 116 -16.25 -7.35 0.14
C LEU A 116 -17.55 -6.85 -0.50
#